data_AF-A0A9E0XD17-F1
#
_entry.id   AF-A0A9E0XD17-F1
#
_cell.length_a   1.000
_cell.length_b   1.000
_cell.length_c   1.000
_cell.angle_alpha   90.00
_cell.angle_beta   90.00
_cell.angle_gamma   90.00
#
_symmetry.space_group_name_H-M   'P 1'
#
loop_
_entity.id
_entity.type
_entity.pdbx_description
1 polymer ?
#
loop_
_entity_poly.entity_id
_entity_poly.type
_entity_poly.pdbx_seq_one_letter_code
_entity_poly.pdbx_strand_id
1 'polypeptide(L)'
;MSPIEKLKAEAVALRAAENAAGRPLKHCEALERVAKKHGYANWRACLAALGAEPETAAAGAPPVEPAPPADGAASGEFRPSRLAEGDFAVARESAFTRWMSAELRQAAVDFSRNLGLLPLYAETSENGTRYLFWQAPAGVRCEVRSGRAKEDFLELDRRNRAAGRRLVSLHVGPGQRHSAVWLSAGHCAAAAAHLRRFGIE
;
A
#
# COMPACT_ATOMS: atom_id res chain seq x y z
N MET A 1 11.02 31.71 -5.93
CA MET A 1 9.95 30.96 -5.25
C MET A 1 8.91 30.54 -6.27
N SER A 2 8.81 29.25 -6.53
CA SER A 2 7.90 28.70 -7.55
C SER A 2 6.42 28.89 -7.15
N PRO A 3 5.47 28.89 -8.10
CA PRO A 3 4.04 28.96 -7.80
C PRO A 3 3.60 27.90 -6.78
N ILE A 4 4.19 26.71 -6.86
CA ILE A 4 3.93 25.59 -5.95
C ILE A 4 4.43 25.84 -4.53
N GLU A 5 5.58 26.48 -4.38
CA GLU A 5 6.14 26.84 -3.07
C GLU A 5 5.28 27.89 -2.37
N LYS A 6 4.73 28.85 -3.13
CA LYS A 6 3.80 29.86 -2.60
C LYS A 6 2.53 29.21 -2.05
N LEU A 7 1.95 28.25 -2.78
CA LEU A 7 0.74 27.54 -2.34
C LEU A 7 1.00 26.62 -1.14
N LYS A 8 2.17 25.97 -1.08
CA LYS A 8 2.59 25.20 0.11
C LYS A 8 2.75 26.09 1.33
N ALA A 9 3.37 27.26 1.17
CA ALA A 9 3.50 28.24 2.25
C ALA A 9 2.13 28.74 2.74
N GLU A 10 1.19 28.98 1.82
CA GLU A 10 -0.19 29.34 2.16
C GLU A 10 -0.91 28.23 2.94
N ALA A 11 -0.73 26.96 2.56
CA ALA A 11 -1.31 25.83 3.29
C ALA A 11 -0.73 25.67 4.70
N VAL A 12 0.56 25.99 4.89
CA VAL A 12 1.18 26.04 6.23
C VAL A 12 0.59 27.16 7.07
N ALA A 13 0.43 28.36 6.50
CA ALA A 13 -0.17 29.50 7.19
C ALA A 13 -1.65 29.24 7.57
N LEU A 14 -2.42 28.63 6.67
CA LEU A 14 -3.82 28.26 6.91
C LEU A 14 -3.95 27.27 8.08
N ARG A 15 -3.08 26.26 8.12
CA ARG A 15 -3.04 25.30 9.22
C ARG A 15 -2.68 25.96 10.55
N ALA A 16 -1.70 26.87 10.56
CA ALA A 16 -1.32 27.59 11.77
C ALA A 16 -2.48 28.45 12.31
N ALA A 17 -3.22 29.13 11.43
CA ALA A 17 -4.37 29.95 11.80
C ALA A 17 -5.54 29.12 12.36
N GLU A 18 -5.88 28.00 11.74
CA GLU A 18 -6.98 27.13 12.22
C GLU A 18 -6.64 26.44 13.54
N ASN A 19 -5.37 26.04 13.71
CA ASN A 19 -4.89 25.52 14.99
C ASN A 19 -4.99 26.57 16.11
N ALA A 20 -4.65 27.83 15.83
CA ALA A 20 -4.79 28.93 16.78
C ALA A 20 -6.27 29.22 17.13
N ALA A 21 -7.19 28.94 16.19
CA ALA A 21 -8.64 29.03 16.41
C ALA A 21 -9.25 27.79 17.10
N GLY A 22 -8.43 26.84 17.57
CA GLY A 22 -8.89 25.62 18.23
C GLY A 22 -9.53 24.59 17.29
N ARG A 23 -9.38 24.74 15.97
CA ARG A 23 -9.88 23.81 14.96
C ARG A 23 -8.69 23.11 14.30
N PRO A 24 -8.23 21.98 14.82
CA PRO A 24 -7.06 21.31 14.28
C PRO A 24 -7.27 20.90 12.83
N LEU A 25 -6.44 21.42 11.92
CA LEU A 25 -6.52 21.16 10.48
C LEU A 25 -5.32 20.32 10.02
N LYS A 26 -5.57 19.22 9.31
CA LYS A 26 -4.50 18.38 8.76
C LYS A 26 -3.84 19.08 7.57
N HIS A 27 -2.53 18.89 7.38
CA HIS A 27 -1.80 19.54 6.29
C HIS A 27 -2.36 19.20 4.89
N CYS A 28 -2.79 17.96 4.67
CA CYS A 28 -3.46 17.56 3.42
C CYS A 28 -4.79 18.30 3.20
N GLU A 29 -5.58 18.52 4.25
CA GLU A 29 -6.83 19.28 4.15
C GLU A 29 -6.56 20.76 3.87
N ALA A 30 -5.48 21.31 4.43
CA ALA A 30 -5.04 22.67 4.12
C ALA A 30 -4.63 22.80 2.64
N LEU A 31 -3.89 21.83 2.09
CA LEU A 31 -3.52 21.80 0.67
C LEU A 31 -4.76 21.68 -0.24
N GLU A 32 -5.74 20.86 0.12
CA GLU A 32 -7.01 20.73 -0.61
C GLU A 32 -7.83 22.04 -0.57
N ARG A 33 -7.91 22.69 0.59
CA ARG A 33 -8.59 23.99 0.72
C ARG A 33 -7.90 25.08 -0.08
N VAL A 34 -6.57 25.13 -0.07
CA VAL A 34 -5.79 26.06 -0.89
C VAL A 34 -6.01 25.76 -2.37
N ALA A 35 -5.93 24.49 -2.81
CA ALA A 35 -6.19 24.13 -4.20
C ALA A 35 -7.57 24.60 -4.69
N LYS A 36 -8.62 24.35 -3.89
CA LYS A 36 -9.99 24.80 -4.19
C LYS A 36 -10.13 26.31 -4.19
N LYS A 37 -9.47 27.02 -3.26
CA LYS A 37 -9.43 28.48 -3.22
C LYS A 37 -8.84 29.08 -4.51
N HIS A 38 -7.88 28.38 -5.12
CA HIS A 38 -7.24 28.77 -6.38
C HIS A 38 -7.93 28.20 -7.63
N GLY A 39 -9.16 27.66 -7.49
CA GLY A 39 -9.98 27.20 -8.63
C GLY A 39 -9.68 25.78 -9.12
N TYR A 40 -8.83 25.04 -8.43
CA TYR A 40 -8.53 23.65 -8.78
C TYR A 40 -9.49 22.68 -8.06
N ALA A 41 -9.83 21.58 -8.74
CA ALA A 41 -10.70 20.55 -8.16
C ALA A 41 -10.10 19.90 -6.90
N ASN A 42 -8.77 19.74 -6.88
CA ASN A 42 -7.99 19.19 -5.78
C ASN A 42 -6.50 19.55 -5.91
N TRP A 43 -5.69 19.25 -4.90
CA TRP A 43 -4.25 19.58 -4.90
C TRP A 43 -3.48 18.92 -6.05
N ARG A 44 -3.90 17.73 -6.49
CA ARG A 44 -3.25 17.02 -7.59
C ARG A 44 -3.50 17.69 -8.94
N ALA A 45 -4.71 18.20 -9.18
CA ALA A 45 -5.03 19.01 -10.37
C ALA A 45 -4.20 20.30 -10.41
N CYS A 46 -3.92 20.89 -9.23
CA CYS A 46 -3.03 22.03 -9.10
C CYS A 46 -1.58 21.68 -9.48
N LEU A 47 -1.02 20.56 -9.00
CA LEU A 47 0.33 20.11 -9.35
C LEU A 47 0.49 19.86 -10.86
N ALA A 48 -0.48 19.19 -11.47
CA ALA A 48 -0.48 18.91 -12.91
C ALA A 48 -0.57 20.19 -13.75
N ALA A 49 -1.39 21.16 -13.33
CA ALA A 49 -1.53 22.44 -14.03
C ALA A 49 -0.28 23.33 -13.91
N LEU A 50 0.51 23.16 -12.86
CA LEU A 50 1.70 23.98 -12.58
C LEU A 50 3.02 23.34 -13.03
N GLY A 51 2.98 22.17 -13.69
CA GLY A 51 4.13 21.59 -14.39
C GLY A 51 5.30 21.16 -13.49
N ALA A 52 5.05 20.71 -12.27
CA ALA A 52 6.11 20.18 -11.42
C ALA A 52 6.49 18.74 -11.85
N GLU A 53 7.59 18.62 -12.58
CA GLU A 53 8.24 17.34 -12.90
C GLU A 53 8.75 16.63 -11.62
N PRO A 54 8.58 15.30 -11.50
CA PRO A 54 9.15 14.52 -10.41
C PRO A 54 10.66 14.27 -10.63
N GLU A 55 11.50 14.85 -9.78
CA GLU A 55 12.97 14.76 -9.82
C GLU A 55 13.47 13.30 -9.77
N THR A 56 14.26 12.87 -10.77
CA THR A 56 14.74 11.49 -11.02
C THR A 56 16.27 11.45 -11.11
N ALA A 57 16.94 10.39 -10.61
CA ALA A 57 18.38 10.16 -10.81
C ALA A 57 18.74 8.67 -11.06
N ALA A 58 19.26 8.41 -12.28
CA ALA A 58 20.30 7.48 -12.81
C ALA A 58 20.95 6.38 -11.91
N ALA A 59 21.49 5.23 -12.36
CA ALA A 59 21.62 4.47 -13.63
C ALA A 59 22.39 3.14 -13.33
N GLY A 60 22.14 2.03 -14.07
CA GLY A 60 23.11 0.92 -14.27
C GLY A 60 22.64 -0.53 -13.98
N ALA A 61 22.41 -1.33 -15.04
CA ALA A 61 22.13 -2.79 -15.00
C ALA A 61 23.31 -3.61 -15.54
N PRO A 62 23.36 -4.95 -15.28
CA PRO A 62 23.27 -5.89 -16.42
C PRO A 62 22.45 -7.19 -16.15
N PRO A 63 22.19 -8.04 -17.18
CA PRO A 63 21.05 -8.97 -17.24
C PRO A 63 21.44 -10.46 -17.14
N VAL A 64 20.57 -11.34 -16.60
CA VAL A 64 20.50 -12.77 -16.99
C VAL A 64 19.11 -13.38 -16.66
N GLU A 65 18.48 -13.99 -17.66
CA GLU A 65 17.45 -15.07 -17.58
C GLU A 65 18.09 -16.35 -18.22
N PRO A 66 17.63 -17.61 -17.97
CA PRO A 66 16.24 -18.06 -18.20
C PRO A 66 15.62 -19.03 -17.14
N ALA A 67 14.31 -19.27 -17.31
CA ALA A 67 13.34 -20.03 -16.50
C ALA A 67 13.36 -21.59 -16.65
N PRO A 68 12.31 -22.35 -16.25
CA PRO A 68 11.86 -22.77 -14.90
C PRO A 68 11.85 -24.32 -14.72
N PRO A 69 11.32 -24.88 -13.60
CA PRO A 69 10.30 -25.92 -13.82
C PRO A 69 9.07 -25.82 -12.90
N ALA A 70 8.07 -26.57 -13.36
CA ALA A 70 6.67 -26.63 -12.96
C ALA A 70 6.39 -27.45 -11.68
N ASP A 71 5.14 -27.29 -11.23
CA ASP A 71 4.35 -28.17 -10.36
C ASP A 71 4.81 -28.40 -8.91
N GLY A 72 3.98 -27.93 -7.97
CA GLY A 72 4.10 -28.21 -6.55
C GLY A 72 2.83 -27.84 -5.79
N ALA A 73 2.01 -28.85 -5.50
CA ALA A 73 0.75 -28.76 -4.78
C ALA A 73 0.87 -28.13 -3.39
N ALA A 74 -0.17 -27.41 -2.99
CA ALA A 74 -0.27 -26.72 -1.70
C ALA A 74 -0.40 -27.70 -0.52
N SER A 75 0.72 -27.99 0.16
CA SER A 75 0.73 -28.60 1.50
C SER A 75 0.64 -27.50 2.58
N GLY A 76 -0.22 -27.71 3.58
CA GLY A 76 -0.67 -26.71 4.57
C GLY A 76 0.34 -26.29 5.65
N GLU A 77 1.58 -26.03 5.26
CA GLU A 77 2.59 -25.41 6.12
C GLU A 77 2.71 -23.91 5.76
N PHE A 78 2.32 -23.03 6.69
CA PHE A 78 2.45 -21.59 6.47
C PHE A 78 3.92 -21.20 6.50
N ARG A 79 4.46 -20.77 5.36
CA ARG A 79 5.80 -20.21 5.29
C ARG A 79 5.69 -18.68 5.36
N PRO A 80 6.26 -18.03 6.40
CA PRO A 80 6.38 -16.59 6.40
C PRO A 80 7.18 -16.16 5.19
N SER A 81 6.68 -15.17 4.44
CA SER A 81 7.45 -14.61 3.33
C SER A 81 8.76 -14.02 3.85
N ARG A 82 9.88 -14.58 3.41
CA ARG A 82 11.18 -13.93 3.52
C ARG A 82 11.29 -13.06 2.27
N LEU A 83 11.21 -11.75 2.45
CA LEU A 83 11.71 -10.84 1.44
C LEU A 83 13.20 -11.16 1.28
N ALA A 84 13.56 -11.84 0.17
CA ALA A 84 14.90 -11.69 -0.37
C ALA A 84 15.12 -10.18 -0.57
N GLU A 85 16.34 -9.72 -0.42
CA GLU A 85 16.79 -8.33 -0.51
C GLU A 85 16.53 -7.73 -1.91
N GLY A 86 15.26 -7.69 -2.33
CA GLY A 86 14.81 -7.26 -3.63
C GLY A 86 14.86 -5.75 -3.70
N ASP A 87 15.40 -5.26 -4.80
CA ASP A 87 15.51 -3.84 -5.07
C ASP A 87 14.12 -3.22 -5.28
N PHE A 88 13.58 -2.64 -4.21
CA PHE A 88 12.28 -1.98 -4.18
C PHE A 88 12.21 -0.70 -5.03
N ALA A 89 13.30 -0.27 -5.66
CA ALA A 89 13.24 0.82 -6.65
C ALA A 89 12.27 0.48 -7.79
N VAL A 90 12.28 -0.77 -8.27
CA VAL A 90 11.36 -1.27 -9.32
C VAL A 90 9.92 -1.42 -8.79
N ALA A 91 9.75 -1.67 -7.50
CA ALA A 91 8.44 -1.80 -6.87
C ALA A 91 7.71 -0.45 -6.66
N ARG A 92 8.43 0.67 -6.60
CA ARG A 92 7.83 2.01 -6.48
C ARG A 92 7.07 2.44 -7.72
N GLU A 93 7.44 1.93 -8.89
CA GLU A 93 6.80 2.30 -10.17
C GLU A 93 5.49 1.54 -10.42
N SER A 94 5.29 0.40 -9.75
CA SER A 94 4.16 -0.51 -10.01
C SER A 94 3.30 -0.84 -8.80
N ALA A 95 3.77 -0.57 -7.57
CA ALA A 95 3.01 -0.80 -6.34
C ALA A 95 3.15 0.40 -5.38
N PHE A 96 2.00 0.84 -4.84
CA PHE A 96 1.93 1.96 -3.89
C PHE A 96 2.50 1.55 -2.51
N THR A 97 3.80 1.32 -2.41
CA THR A 97 4.46 0.91 -1.17
C THR A 97 4.74 2.12 -0.29
N ARG A 98 3.96 2.29 0.78
CA ARG A 98 4.18 3.33 1.79
C ARG A 98 4.02 2.78 3.20
N TRP A 99 4.86 3.26 4.11
CA TRP A 99 4.66 3.13 5.54
C TRP A 99 3.50 4.03 5.95
N MET A 100 2.48 3.43 6.55
CA MET A 100 1.31 4.14 7.03
C MET A 100 1.18 3.97 8.53
N SER A 101 0.92 5.08 9.21
CA SER A 101 0.56 5.07 10.62
C SER A 101 -0.72 4.28 10.84
N ALA A 102 -0.92 3.77 12.05
CA ALA A 102 -2.06 2.92 12.38
C ALA A 102 -3.42 3.54 11.99
N GLU A 103 -3.54 4.86 12.16
CA GLU A 103 -4.72 5.67 11.87
C GLU A 103 -5.01 5.79 10.37
N LEU A 104 -3.98 5.72 9.53
CA LEU A 104 -4.11 5.90 8.07
C LEU A 104 -4.32 4.58 7.33
N ARG A 105 -4.10 3.43 7.99
CA ARG A 105 -4.20 2.10 7.35
C ARG A 105 -5.57 1.86 6.74
N GLN A 106 -6.64 2.11 7.49
CA GLN A 106 -8.01 1.88 7.00
C GLN A 106 -8.36 2.84 5.86
N ALA A 107 -8.06 4.13 6.03
CA ALA A 107 -8.31 5.16 5.02
C ALA A 107 -7.57 4.85 3.70
N ALA A 108 -6.35 4.32 3.78
CA ALA A 108 -5.59 3.94 2.59
C ALA A 108 -6.11 2.67 1.92
N VAL A 109 -6.57 1.68 2.68
CA VAL A 109 -7.26 0.51 2.12
C VAL A 109 -8.51 0.95 1.36
N ASP A 110 -9.30 1.86 1.94
CA ASP A 110 -10.54 2.34 1.32
C ASP A 110 -10.26 3.24 0.12
N PHE A 111 -9.24 4.10 0.18
CA PHE A 111 -8.77 4.90 -0.95
C PHE A 111 -8.29 4.02 -2.11
N SER A 112 -7.46 3.01 -1.82
CA SER A 112 -6.96 2.09 -2.85
C SER A 112 -8.09 1.31 -3.51
N ARG A 113 -9.11 0.88 -2.75
CA ARG A 113 -10.30 0.23 -3.31
C ARG A 113 -11.04 1.12 -4.32
N ASN A 114 -11.15 2.42 -4.05
CA ASN A 114 -11.77 3.37 -4.99
C ASN A 114 -10.98 3.53 -6.30
N LEU A 115 -9.69 3.17 -6.29
CA LEU A 115 -8.83 3.14 -7.48
C LEU A 115 -8.76 1.76 -8.15
N GLY A 116 -9.55 0.78 -7.68
CA GLY A 116 -9.49 -0.61 -8.15
C GLY A 116 -8.23 -1.37 -7.69
N LEU A 117 -7.53 -0.83 -6.70
CA LEU A 117 -6.32 -1.41 -6.13
C LEU A 117 -6.65 -2.19 -4.85
N LEU A 118 -6.17 -3.43 -4.76
CA LEU A 118 -6.29 -4.26 -3.57
C LEU A 118 -4.93 -4.49 -2.92
N PRO A 119 -4.81 -4.36 -1.59
CA PRO A 119 -3.59 -4.75 -0.90
C PRO A 119 -3.41 -6.26 -1.00
N LEU A 120 -2.30 -6.70 -1.62
CA LEU A 120 -1.90 -8.10 -1.76
C LEU A 120 -0.84 -8.55 -0.77
N TYR A 121 -0.16 -7.60 -0.14
CA TYR A 121 0.81 -7.85 0.91
C TYR A 121 0.70 -6.75 1.97
N ALA A 122 0.92 -7.12 3.22
CA ALA A 122 1.03 -6.19 4.32
C ALA A 122 2.15 -6.63 5.25
N GLU A 123 2.99 -5.68 5.66
CA GLU A 123 4.10 -5.89 6.58
C GLU A 123 4.05 -4.82 7.66
N THR A 124 4.22 -5.21 8.92
CA THR A 124 4.17 -4.28 10.05
C THR A 124 5.51 -4.25 10.75
N SER A 125 6.00 -3.05 11.01
CA SER A 125 7.17 -2.76 11.84
C SER A 125 6.83 -1.71 12.89
N GLU A 126 7.82 -1.33 13.69
CA GLU A 126 7.74 -0.22 14.64
C GLU A 126 7.45 1.13 13.96
N ASN A 127 7.85 1.27 12.69
CA ASN A 127 7.69 2.50 11.90
C ASN A 127 6.36 2.56 11.12
N GLY A 128 5.48 1.57 11.29
CA GLY A 128 4.13 1.55 10.70
C GLY A 128 3.82 0.26 9.95
N THR A 129 2.87 0.33 9.02
CA THR A 129 2.55 -0.79 8.13
C THR A 129 2.79 -0.42 6.67
N ARG A 130 3.52 -1.28 5.96
CA ARG A 130 3.77 -1.21 4.52
C ARG A 130 2.81 -2.14 3.78
N TYR A 131 2.34 -1.72 2.62
CA TYR A 131 1.46 -2.53 1.76
C TYR A 131 2.01 -2.63 0.35
N LEU A 132 1.76 -3.76 -0.32
CA LEU A 132 1.87 -3.90 -1.77
C LEU A 132 0.46 -3.91 -2.34
N PHE A 133 0.21 -3.09 -3.36
CA PHE A 133 -1.10 -3.01 -4.01
C PHE A 133 -1.07 -3.62 -5.40
N TRP A 134 -2.20 -4.19 -5.79
CA TRP A 134 -2.42 -4.85 -7.07
C TRP A 134 -3.71 -4.33 -7.72
N GLN A 135 -3.67 -4.07 -9.02
CA GLN A 135 -4.87 -3.80 -9.79
C GLN A 135 -5.65 -5.10 -9.99
N ALA A 136 -6.68 -5.28 -9.18
CA ALA A 136 -7.40 -6.53 -9.12
C ALA A 136 -8.48 -6.60 -10.21
N PRO A 137 -8.73 -7.79 -10.81
CA PRO A 137 -9.89 -8.02 -11.65
C PRO A 137 -11.21 -7.67 -10.94
N ALA A 138 -12.24 -7.32 -11.72
CA ALA A 138 -13.55 -7.01 -11.17
C ALA A 138 -14.12 -8.21 -10.37
N GLY A 139 -14.72 -7.92 -9.21
CA GLY A 139 -15.37 -8.94 -8.37
C GLY A 139 -14.46 -9.69 -7.40
N VAL A 140 -13.16 -9.37 -7.33
CA VAL A 140 -12.25 -9.92 -6.32
C VAL A 140 -12.71 -9.50 -4.92
N ARG A 141 -12.86 -10.49 -4.02
CA ARG A 141 -13.11 -10.23 -2.60
C ARG A 141 -11.79 -10.34 -1.85
N CYS A 142 -11.37 -9.26 -1.21
CA CYS A 142 -10.10 -9.18 -0.50
C CYS A 142 -10.32 -8.78 0.96
N GLU A 143 -9.63 -9.49 1.85
CA GLU A 143 -9.55 -9.19 3.28
C GLU A 143 -8.07 -9.01 3.66
N VAL A 144 -7.75 -7.92 4.35
CA VAL A 144 -6.39 -7.64 4.83
C VAL A 144 -6.39 -7.29 6.30
N ARG A 145 -5.48 -7.87 7.05
CA ARG A 145 -5.26 -7.57 8.46
C ARG A 145 -3.77 -7.47 8.75
N SER A 146 -3.39 -6.49 9.55
CA SER A 146 -1.99 -6.21 9.88
C SER A 146 -1.82 -6.08 11.39
N GLY A 147 -0.69 -6.56 11.93
CA GLY A 147 -0.33 -6.37 13.33
C GLY A 147 -1.14 -7.21 14.34
N ARG A 148 -1.64 -8.39 13.94
CA ARG A 148 -2.45 -9.26 14.81
C ARG A 148 -1.59 -10.17 15.68
N ALA A 149 -2.09 -10.51 16.87
CA ALA A 149 -1.52 -11.62 17.63
C ALA A 149 -1.77 -12.94 16.87
N LYS A 150 -1.04 -13.99 17.23
CA LYS A 150 -1.14 -15.30 16.55
C LYS A 150 -2.54 -15.89 16.67
N GLU A 151 -3.14 -15.79 17.85
CA GLU A 151 -4.46 -16.34 18.18
C GLU A 151 -5.55 -15.64 17.35
N ASP A 152 -5.52 -14.31 17.30
CA ASP A 152 -6.40 -13.49 16.46
C ASP A 152 -6.26 -13.85 14.98
N PHE A 153 -5.02 -14.05 14.52
CA PHE A 153 -4.74 -14.45 13.14
C PHE A 153 -5.36 -15.82 12.82
N LEU A 154 -5.19 -16.81 13.69
CA LEU A 154 -5.73 -18.15 13.47
C LEU A 154 -7.27 -18.15 13.47
N GLU A 155 -7.91 -17.32 14.29
CA GLU A 155 -9.36 -17.11 14.22
C GLU A 155 -9.79 -16.48 12.89
N LEU A 156 -9.09 -15.41 12.47
CA LEU A 156 -9.35 -14.74 11.20
C LEU A 156 -9.15 -15.67 10.00
N ASP A 157 -8.10 -16.50 10.01
CA ASP A 157 -7.83 -17.45 8.93
C ASP A 157 -8.95 -18.49 8.84
N ARG A 158 -9.37 -19.08 9.97
CA ARG A 158 -10.51 -20.01 10.00
C ARG A 158 -11.78 -19.38 9.43
N ARG A 159 -12.10 -18.15 9.85
CA ARG A 159 -13.28 -17.42 9.36
C ARG A 159 -13.20 -17.14 7.86
N ASN A 160 -12.04 -16.74 7.35
CA ASN A 160 -11.87 -16.45 5.93
C ASN A 160 -11.92 -17.71 5.07
N ARG A 161 -11.35 -18.82 5.54
CA ARG A 161 -11.48 -20.13 4.89
C ARG A 161 -12.94 -20.58 4.81
N ALA A 162 -13.70 -20.44 5.90
CA ALA A 162 -15.14 -20.74 5.93
C ALA A 162 -15.94 -19.86 4.94
N ALA A 163 -15.49 -18.63 4.69
CA ALA A 163 -16.07 -17.72 3.70
C ALA A 163 -15.58 -17.95 2.26
N GLY A 164 -14.88 -19.06 1.98
CA GLY A 164 -14.38 -19.40 0.63
C GLY A 164 -13.18 -18.57 0.17
N ARG A 165 -12.47 -17.91 1.10
CA ARG A 165 -11.24 -17.18 0.80
C ARG A 165 -10.01 -18.03 1.13
N ARG A 166 -8.91 -17.75 0.44
CA ARG A 166 -7.60 -18.38 0.66
C ARG A 166 -6.60 -17.33 1.10
N LEU A 167 -5.72 -17.71 2.00
CA LEU A 167 -4.56 -16.90 2.36
C LEU A 167 -3.62 -16.83 1.17
N VAL A 168 -3.20 -15.62 0.81
CA VAL A 168 -2.33 -15.35 -0.35
C VAL A 168 -1.00 -14.77 0.08
N SER A 169 -0.94 -14.06 1.21
CA SER A 169 0.33 -13.62 1.79
C SER A 169 0.28 -13.56 3.30
N LEU A 170 1.42 -13.85 3.93
CA LEU A 170 1.64 -13.76 5.37
C LEU A 170 3.04 -13.21 5.64
N HIS A 171 3.06 -12.13 6.43
CA HIS A 171 4.25 -11.57 7.02
C HIS A 171 4.16 -11.71 8.55
N VAL A 172 5.23 -12.18 9.16
CA VAL A 172 5.39 -12.23 10.62
C VAL A 172 6.46 -11.22 11.01
N GLY A 173 6.03 -10.09 11.55
CA GLY A 173 6.92 -9.00 11.94
C GLY A 173 7.46 -9.16 13.37
N PRO A 174 8.21 -8.15 13.84
CA PRO A 174 8.72 -8.10 15.22
C PRO A 174 7.62 -8.33 16.26
N GLY A 175 7.95 -9.02 17.35
CA GLY A 175 6.98 -9.36 18.40
C GLY A 175 5.89 -10.35 17.96
N GLN A 176 6.17 -11.20 16.96
CA GLN A 176 5.26 -12.24 16.45
C GLN A 176 3.92 -11.67 15.94
N ARG A 177 3.97 -10.46 15.38
CA ARG A 177 2.80 -9.79 14.85
C ARG A 177 2.52 -10.23 13.41
N HIS A 178 1.36 -10.82 13.20
CA HIS A 178 0.95 -11.39 11.93
C HIS A 178 0.24 -10.35 11.07
N SER A 179 0.64 -10.25 9.80
CA SER A 179 0.01 -9.43 8.77
C SER A 179 -0.29 -10.31 7.56
N ALA A 180 -1.55 -10.36 7.14
CA ALA A 180 -2.05 -11.38 6.24
C ALA A 180 -3.08 -10.81 5.26
N VAL A 181 -3.09 -11.39 4.06
CA VAL A 181 -4.06 -11.08 3.00
C VAL A 181 -4.75 -12.35 2.55
N TRP A 182 -6.08 -12.29 2.48
CA TRP A 182 -6.92 -13.34 1.91
C TRP A 182 -7.69 -12.84 0.70
N LEU A 183 -7.84 -13.69 -0.31
CA LEU A 183 -8.61 -13.42 -1.53
C LEU A 183 -9.63 -14.52 -1.81
N SER A 184 -10.64 -14.20 -2.62
CA SER A 184 -11.49 -15.23 -3.23
C SER A 184 -10.65 -16.23 -4.03
N ALA A 185 -10.93 -17.52 -3.85
CA ALA A 185 -10.09 -18.62 -4.36
C ALA A 185 -9.76 -18.53 -5.87
N GLY A 186 -10.70 -18.04 -6.69
CA GLY A 186 -10.52 -17.90 -8.14
C GLY A 186 -9.43 -16.93 -8.58
N HIS A 187 -8.87 -16.12 -7.68
CA HIS A 187 -7.89 -15.08 -8.02
C HIS A 187 -6.52 -15.28 -7.36
N CYS A 188 -6.34 -16.37 -6.60
CA CYS A 188 -5.11 -16.61 -5.85
C CYS A 188 -3.90 -16.85 -6.76
N ALA A 189 -4.08 -17.53 -7.90
CA ALA A 189 -2.98 -17.78 -8.83
C ALA A 189 -2.43 -16.48 -9.43
N ALA A 190 -3.30 -15.58 -9.88
CA ALA A 190 -2.91 -14.28 -10.43
C ALA A 190 -2.23 -13.40 -9.37
N ALA A 191 -2.76 -13.41 -8.15
CA ALA A 191 -2.18 -12.68 -7.03
C ALA A 191 -0.81 -13.22 -6.62
N ALA A 192 -0.64 -14.54 -6.53
CA ALA A 192 0.64 -15.19 -6.25
C ALA A 192 1.67 -14.88 -7.34
N ALA A 193 1.28 -14.91 -8.62
CA ALA A 193 2.15 -14.52 -9.72
C ALA A 193 2.60 -13.05 -9.60
N HIS A 194 1.70 -12.15 -9.18
CA HIS A 194 2.06 -10.75 -8.92
C HIS A 194 3.05 -10.62 -7.76
N LEU A 195 2.83 -11.32 -6.65
CA LEU A 195 3.71 -11.29 -5.48
C LEU A 195 5.12 -11.80 -5.78
N ARG A 196 5.23 -12.87 -6.58
CA ARG A 196 6.54 -13.43 -6.99
C ARG A 196 7.41 -12.44 -7.76
N ARG A 197 6.81 -11.50 -8.50
CA ARG A 197 7.55 -10.40 -9.18
C ARG A 197 8.29 -9.50 -8.19
N PHE A 198 7.93 -9.55 -6.92
CA PHE A 198 8.54 -8.81 -5.82
C PHE A 198 9.31 -9.72 -4.84
N GLY A 199 9.55 -10.99 -5.20
CA GLY A 199 10.24 -11.95 -4.33
C GLY A 199 9.42 -12.38 -3.11
N ILE A 200 8.09 -12.24 -3.16
CA ILE A 200 7.19 -12.67 -2.08
C ILE A 200 6.59 -14.03 -2.48
N GLU A 201 6.98 -15.08 -1.75
CA GLU A 201 6.43 -16.45 -1.86
C GLU A 201 5.22 -16.69 -0.95
#